data_AF-A0A023B166-F1
#
_entry.id   AF-A0A023B166-F1
#
_cell.length_a   1.000
_cell.length_b   1.000
_cell.length_c   1.000
_cell.angle_alpha   90.00
_cell.angle_beta   90.00
_cell.angle_gamma   90.00
#
_symmetry.space_group_name_H-M   'P 1'
#
loop_
_entity.id
_entity.type
_entity.pdbx_description
1 polymer ?
#
loop_
_entity_poly.entity_id
_entity_poly.type
_entity_poly.pdbx_seq_one_letter_code
_entity_poly.pdbx_strand_id
1 'polypeptide(L)'
;MRLEEANNQRSQLINAYKTAVRNIEKELKKKRLPVKRREELEAELEQLEVDHKEELQAFDEEHGIENKKKEVDEPPPKEEEEEPKDLRVRNWGSLSKKELEESCAARGLSKKGTKEQLISRLQVWSSGKSNDAREPGTIDYETFQPVQIQLSGPSKKDEYREKRKKLWKRREQAPLREGPRPGDEGEESGSDEEGSDAGAKLVRKDRPASSASEDEEERKVRDLAERQAKRRAVVNTVLGRILAKYSEGVVIDDIPEKLKEFKVINFSPELLGYKSLEEWINSQPATLLRYKRSTRLVKPVAGVMPSSDSDSDHSNDDDHSNDDESDSDSE
;
A
#
# COMPACT_ATOMS: atom_id res chain seq x y z
N MET A 1 -29.83 -31.80 -1.42
CA MET A 1 -28.86 -31.02 -0.62
C MET A 1 -29.45 -29.63 -0.38
N ARG A 2 -29.31 -29.04 0.81
CA ARG A 2 -29.76 -27.64 1.02
C ARG A 2 -28.82 -26.69 0.27
N LEU A 3 -29.33 -25.63 -0.34
CA LEU A 3 -28.53 -24.63 -1.05
C LEU A 3 -27.37 -24.07 -0.19
N GLU A 4 -27.57 -23.99 1.12
CA GLU A 4 -26.56 -23.59 2.09
C GLU A 4 -25.40 -24.60 2.20
N GLU A 5 -25.68 -25.90 2.18
CA GLU A 5 -24.66 -26.96 2.18
C GLU A 5 -23.83 -26.91 0.90
N ALA A 6 -24.50 -26.72 -0.26
CA ALA A 6 -23.85 -26.56 -1.55
C ALA A 6 -22.92 -25.33 -1.59
N ASN A 7 -23.38 -24.19 -1.08
CA ASN A 7 -22.55 -22.98 -0.97
C ASN A 7 -21.36 -23.16 -0.02
N ASN A 8 -21.55 -23.87 1.08
CA ASN A 8 -20.48 -24.17 2.03
C ASN A 8 -19.42 -25.09 1.39
N GLN A 9 -19.82 -26.13 0.67
CA GLN A 9 -18.93 -27.02 -0.06
C GLN A 9 -18.16 -26.27 -1.16
N ARG A 10 -18.85 -25.45 -1.96
CA ARG A 10 -18.21 -24.57 -2.95
C ARG A 10 -17.17 -23.64 -2.32
N SER A 11 -17.47 -23.06 -1.16
CA SER A 11 -16.51 -22.25 -0.43
C SER A 11 -15.31 -23.06 0.07
N GLN A 12 -15.50 -24.32 0.45
CA GLN A 12 -14.40 -25.20 0.85
C GLN A 12 -13.47 -25.49 -0.33
N LEU A 13 -14.01 -25.79 -1.51
CA LEU A 13 -13.23 -25.98 -2.75
C LEU A 13 -12.37 -24.75 -3.07
N ILE A 14 -12.96 -23.55 -3.05
CA ILE A 14 -12.24 -22.29 -3.28
C ILE A 14 -11.12 -22.07 -2.25
N ASN A 15 -11.37 -22.38 -0.98
CA ASN A 15 -10.37 -22.21 0.08
C ASN A 15 -9.24 -23.24 -0.01
N ALA A 16 -9.54 -24.47 -0.41
CA ALA A 16 -8.56 -25.52 -0.68
C ALA A 16 -7.62 -25.10 -1.81
N TYR A 17 -8.18 -24.67 -2.94
CA TYR A 17 -7.42 -24.14 -4.08
C TYR A 17 -6.51 -22.96 -3.68
N LYS A 18 -7.04 -21.96 -2.98
CA LYS A 18 -6.25 -20.82 -2.48
C LYS A 18 -5.09 -21.25 -1.58
N THR A 19 -5.26 -22.30 -0.80
CA THR A 19 -4.22 -22.82 0.10
C THR A 19 -3.13 -23.53 -0.71
N ALA A 20 -3.52 -24.33 -1.71
CA ALA A 20 -2.59 -24.98 -2.64
C ALA A 20 -1.75 -23.97 -3.43
N VAL A 21 -2.37 -22.95 -4.04
CA VAL A 21 -1.66 -21.87 -4.75
C VAL A 21 -0.64 -21.17 -3.86
N ARG A 22 -1.02 -20.80 -2.63
CA ARG A 22 -0.07 -20.16 -1.68
C ARG A 22 1.12 -21.05 -1.35
N ASN A 23 0.94 -22.37 -1.27
CA ASN A 23 2.02 -23.30 -0.99
C ASN A 23 2.98 -23.38 -2.17
N ILE A 24 2.48 -23.51 -3.40
CA ILE A 24 3.29 -23.51 -4.63
C ILE A 24 4.04 -22.18 -4.78
N GLU A 25 3.40 -21.04 -4.54
CA GLU A 25 4.06 -19.73 -4.58
C GLU A 25 5.17 -19.59 -3.54
N LYS A 26 4.98 -20.14 -2.33
CA LYS A 26 6.01 -20.12 -1.28
C LYS A 26 7.21 -20.95 -1.69
N GLU A 27 6.99 -22.09 -2.33
CA GLU A 27 8.06 -22.87 -2.94
C GLU A 27 8.77 -22.02 -3.99
N LEU A 28 8.07 -21.49 -5.02
CA LEU A 28 8.66 -20.67 -6.09
C LEU A 28 9.51 -19.48 -5.59
N LYS A 29 9.16 -18.89 -4.43
CA LYS A 29 9.92 -17.78 -3.82
C LYS A 29 11.24 -18.20 -3.17
N LYS A 30 11.53 -19.49 -3.00
CA LYS A 30 12.79 -19.97 -2.46
C LYS A 30 13.93 -19.68 -3.44
N LYS A 31 14.85 -18.80 -3.03
CA LYS A 31 15.96 -18.24 -3.85
C LYS A 31 16.96 -19.27 -4.43
N ARG A 32 16.85 -20.56 -4.07
CA ARG A 32 17.79 -21.63 -4.45
C ARG A 32 17.13 -22.80 -5.15
N LEU A 33 15.97 -22.59 -5.77
CA LEU A 33 15.33 -23.64 -6.57
C LEU A 33 16.09 -23.87 -7.89
N PRO A 34 16.39 -25.14 -8.24
CA PRO A 34 16.84 -25.49 -9.58
C PRO A 34 15.84 -25.04 -10.64
N VAL A 35 16.32 -24.61 -11.82
CA VAL A 35 15.46 -24.11 -12.91
C VAL A 35 14.37 -25.12 -13.30
N LYS A 36 14.73 -26.41 -13.42
CA LYS A 36 13.76 -27.48 -13.73
C LYS A 36 12.64 -27.57 -12.70
N ARG A 37 12.98 -27.48 -11.41
CA ARG A 37 11.97 -27.55 -10.34
C ARG A 37 11.05 -26.33 -10.35
N ARG A 38 11.57 -25.18 -10.76
CA ARG A 38 10.76 -23.96 -10.90
C ARG A 38 9.76 -24.10 -12.05
N GLU A 39 10.20 -24.62 -13.19
CA GLU A 39 9.35 -24.91 -14.35
C GLU A 39 8.27 -25.94 -14.01
N GLU A 40 8.61 -27.00 -13.27
CA GLU A 40 7.63 -27.97 -12.75
C GLU A 40 6.56 -27.31 -11.86
N LEU A 41 6.96 -26.42 -10.95
CA LEU A 41 6.03 -25.72 -10.05
C LEU A 41 5.15 -24.70 -10.80
N GLU A 42 5.68 -24.07 -11.85
CA GLU A 42 4.91 -23.17 -12.72
C GLU A 42 3.87 -23.97 -13.53
N ALA A 43 4.25 -25.13 -14.06
CA ALA A 43 3.32 -26.05 -14.75
C ALA A 43 2.27 -26.65 -13.79
N GLU A 44 2.66 -26.99 -12.55
CA GLU A 44 1.75 -27.47 -11.51
C GLU A 44 0.71 -26.39 -11.14
N LEU A 45 1.11 -25.11 -11.12
CA LEU A 45 0.19 -24.00 -10.87
C LEU A 45 -0.82 -23.82 -12.00
N GLU A 46 -0.38 -23.91 -13.26
CA GLU A 46 -1.26 -23.83 -14.43
C GLU A 46 -2.26 -25.00 -14.46
N GLN A 47 -1.79 -26.22 -14.21
CA GLN A 47 -2.66 -27.40 -14.15
C GLN A 47 -3.69 -27.27 -13.02
N LEU A 48 -3.28 -26.79 -11.84
CA LEU A 48 -4.18 -26.58 -10.71
C LEU A 48 -5.27 -25.53 -11.01
N GLU A 49 -4.97 -24.51 -11.80
CA GLU A 49 -5.95 -23.51 -12.27
C GLU A 49 -7.01 -24.13 -13.19
N VAL A 50 -6.58 -25.00 -14.11
CA VAL A 50 -7.48 -25.74 -15.01
C VAL A 50 -8.35 -26.70 -14.21
N ASP A 51 -7.76 -27.53 -13.36
CA ASP A 51 -8.46 -28.53 -12.57
C ASP A 51 -9.51 -27.87 -11.64
N HIS A 52 -9.14 -26.77 -10.97
CA HIS A 52 -10.07 -26.06 -10.08
C HIS A 52 -11.25 -25.45 -10.84
N LYS A 53 -11.00 -24.95 -12.05
CA LYS A 53 -12.07 -24.38 -12.89
C LYS A 53 -13.02 -25.47 -13.36
N GLU A 54 -12.51 -26.61 -13.80
CA GLU A 54 -13.32 -27.77 -14.19
C GLU A 54 -14.11 -28.33 -13.01
N GLU A 55 -13.48 -28.44 -11.83
CA GLU A 55 -14.13 -28.89 -10.60
C GLU A 55 -15.26 -27.96 -10.16
N LEU A 56 -15.04 -26.64 -10.19
CA LEU A 56 -16.09 -25.66 -9.88
C LEU A 56 -17.23 -25.70 -10.91
N GLN A 57 -16.91 -25.90 -12.19
CA GLN A 57 -17.92 -26.00 -13.23
C GLN A 57 -18.77 -27.26 -13.04
N ALA A 58 -18.14 -28.42 -12.84
CA ALA A 58 -18.83 -29.68 -12.57
C ALA A 58 -19.68 -29.60 -11.30
N PHE A 59 -19.18 -28.95 -10.25
CA PHE A 59 -19.92 -28.71 -9.01
C PHE A 59 -21.14 -27.82 -9.22
N ASP A 60 -21.00 -26.71 -9.96
CA ASP A 60 -22.09 -25.79 -10.27
C ASP A 60 -23.17 -26.49 -11.15
N GLU A 61 -22.76 -27.33 -12.11
CA GLU A 61 -23.63 -28.17 -12.95
C GLU A 61 -24.38 -29.24 -12.13
N GLU A 62 -23.71 -29.93 -11.22
CA GLU A 62 -24.31 -30.99 -10.39
C GLU A 62 -25.35 -30.43 -9.41
N HIS A 63 -25.07 -29.27 -8.82
CA HIS A 63 -25.91 -28.72 -7.76
C HIS A 63 -26.97 -27.73 -8.26
N GLY A 64 -27.06 -27.55 -9.59
CA GLY A 64 -28.02 -26.63 -10.20
C GLY A 64 -27.87 -25.20 -9.69
N ILE A 65 -26.65 -24.83 -9.28
CA ILE A 65 -26.30 -23.45 -8.99
C ILE A 65 -26.09 -22.82 -10.36
N GLU A 66 -27.19 -22.63 -11.08
CA GLU A 66 -27.22 -21.67 -12.18
C GLU A 66 -26.86 -20.35 -11.53
N ASN A 67 -25.58 -19.99 -11.63
CA ASN A 67 -25.17 -18.61 -11.64
C ASN A 67 -26.00 -18.02 -12.78
N LYS A 68 -27.19 -17.49 -12.45
CA LYS A 68 -27.88 -16.48 -13.24
C LYS A 68 -26.90 -15.32 -13.29
N LYS A 69 -25.90 -15.49 -14.16
CA LYS A 69 -25.27 -14.45 -14.92
C LYS A 69 -26.47 -13.64 -15.37
N LYS A 70 -26.67 -12.53 -14.68
CA LYS A 70 -27.39 -11.41 -15.25
C LYS A 70 -26.60 -11.14 -16.51
N GLU A 71 -27.05 -11.75 -17.59
CA GLU A 71 -26.67 -11.45 -18.95
C GLU A 71 -26.94 -9.96 -19.05
N VAL A 72 -25.88 -9.18 -18.82
CA VAL A 72 -25.90 -7.75 -19.07
C VAL A 72 -25.88 -7.67 -20.58
N ASP A 73 -27.09 -7.69 -21.11
CA ASP A 73 -27.42 -7.29 -22.46
C ASP A 73 -26.66 -5.99 -22.73
N GLU A 74 -25.88 -6.03 -23.80
CA GLU A 74 -25.12 -4.92 -24.34
C GLU A 74 -26.07 -3.73 -24.55
N PRO A 75 -25.92 -2.60 -23.83
CA PRO A 75 -26.91 -1.52 -23.91
C PRO A 75 -26.83 -0.84 -25.28
N PRO A 76 -27.95 -0.69 -26.01
CA PRO A 76 -27.98 0.00 -27.30
C PRO A 76 -27.73 1.51 -27.12
N PRO A 77 -27.16 2.18 -28.13
CA PRO A 77 -26.81 3.60 -28.04
C PRO A 77 -28.05 4.46 -28.29
N LYS A 78 -28.45 5.31 -27.33
CA LYS A 78 -29.40 6.44 -27.50
C LYS A 78 -29.15 7.46 -26.39
N GLU A 79 -28.63 8.65 -26.71
CA GLU A 79 -29.31 9.86 -27.24
C GLU A 79 -29.95 10.72 -26.16
N GLU A 80 -29.88 12.02 -26.43
CA GLU A 80 -29.94 13.20 -25.57
C GLU A 80 -31.28 13.51 -24.88
N GLU A 81 -31.15 14.42 -23.91
CA GLU A 81 -32.14 15.36 -23.34
C GLU A 81 -33.31 14.82 -22.51
N GLU A 82 -33.29 15.18 -21.21
CA GLU A 82 -34.24 16.14 -20.64
C GLU A 82 -33.82 16.55 -19.21
N GLU A 83 -33.63 17.86 -18.98
CA GLU A 83 -33.76 18.47 -17.65
C GLU A 83 -35.26 18.69 -17.36
N PRO A 84 -35.76 18.45 -16.13
CA PRO A 84 -35.81 19.57 -15.17
C PRO A 84 -35.75 19.24 -13.66
N LYS A 85 -35.31 20.25 -12.90
CA LYS A 85 -35.76 20.68 -11.55
C LYS A 85 -36.09 19.60 -10.50
N ASP A 86 -35.20 19.42 -9.53
CA ASP A 86 -35.47 19.90 -8.16
C ASP A 86 -34.23 19.83 -7.25
N LEU A 87 -34.02 20.90 -6.49
CA LEU A 87 -32.90 21.12 -5.56
C LEU A 87 -33.06 20.31 -4.25
N ARG A 88 -33.44 19.04 -4.35
CA ARG A 88 -33.29 18.11 -3.23
C ARG A 88 -31.84 17.69 -3.18
N VAL A 89 -31.23 17.86 -2.00
CA VAL A 89 -29.92 17.34 -1.59
C VAL A 89 -29.57 16.09 -2.39
N ARG A 90 -28.84 16.28 -3.49
CA ARG A 90 -28.54 15.19 -4.44
C ARG A 90 -27.66 14.23 -3.67
N ASN A 91 -28.17 13.03 -3.42
CA ASN A 91 -27.44 12.02 -2.66
C ASN A 91 -26.32 11.45 -3.54
N TRP A 92 -25.19 12.16 -3.62
CA TRP A 92 -24.02 11.75 -4.39
C TRP A 92 -23.48 10.36 -3.98
N GLY A 93 -23.83 9.86 -2.79
CA GLY A 93 -23.43 8.55 -2.29
C GLY A 93 -24.00 7.36 -3.07
N SER A 94 -25.18 7.51 -3.70
CA SER A 94 -25.82 6.42 -4.44
C SER A 94 -25.30 6.25 -5.87
N LEU A 95 -24.61 7.24 -6.42
CA LEU A 95 -24.03 7.16 -7.76
C LEU A 95 -22.82 6.22 -7.79
N SER A 96 -22.64 5.55 -8.91
CA SER A 96 -21.43 4.77 -9.21
C SER A 96 -20.23 5.70 -9.40
N LYS A 97 -19.02 5.14 -9.31
CA LYS A 97 -17.78 5.93 -9.49
C LYS A 97 -17.72 6.59 -10.88
N LYS A 98 -18.15 5.89 -11.94
CA LYS A 98 -18.16 6.42 -13.31
C LYS A 98 -19.09 7.64 -13.44
N GLU A 99 -20.30 7.56 -12.91
CA GLU A 99 -21.26 8.67 -12.91
C GLU A 99 -20.75 9.88 -12.11
N LEU A 100 -19.99 9.64 -11.03
CA LEU A 100 -19.34 10.69 -10.25
C LEU A 100 -18.18 11.35 -11.01
N GLU A 101 -17.37 10.57 -11.74
CA GLU A 101 -16.31 11.08 -12.61
C GLU A 101 -16.86 11.94 -13.75
N GLU A 102 -17.94 11.49 -14.38
CA GLU A 102 -18.68 12.25 -15.41
C GLU A 102 -19.30 13.52 -14.84
N SER A 103 -19.93 13.44 -13.67
CA SER A 103 -20.49 14.60 -12.96
C SER A 103 -19.43 15.62 -12.56
N CYS A 104 -18.22 15.18 -12.20
CA CYS A 104 -17.08 16.06 -11.95
C CYS A 104 -16.58 16.68 -13.26
N ALA A 105 -16.43 15.89 -14.31
CA ALA A 105 -16.00 16.35 -15.63
C ALA A 105 -16.91 17.43 -16.22
N ALA A 106 -18.24 17.23 -16.13
CA ALA A 106 -19.25 18.17 -16.60
C ALA A 106 -19.20 19.52 -15.86
N ARG A 107 -18.61 19.56 -14.66
CA ARG A 107 -18.46 20.76 -13.81
C ARG A 107 -17.03 21.32 -13.79
N GLY A 108 -16.13 20.80 -14.63
CA GLY A 108 -14.73 21.22 -14.68
C GLY A 108 -13.88 20.75 -13.48
N LEU A 109 -14.37 19.81 -12.68
CA LEU A 109 -13.65 19.23 -11.54
C LEU A 109 -12.79 18.04 -11.99
N SER A 110 -11.70 17.76 -11.26
CA SER A 110 -10.83 16.62 -11.55
C SER A 110 -11.54 15.27 -11.41
N LYS A 111 -11.43 14.42 -12.43
CA LYS A 111 -11.95 13.02 -12.45
C LYS A 111 -11.15 12.06 -11.56
N LYS A 112 -9.95 12.46 -11.08
CA LYS A 112 -9.06 11.54 -10.35
C LYS A 112 -9.43 11.47 -8.87
N GLY A 113 -9.53 10.26 -8.32
CA GLY A 113 -9.68 10.05 -6.87
C GLY A 113 -10.50 8.82 -6.50
N THR A 114 -10.67 8.60 -5.20
CA THR A 114 -11.62 7.62 -4.66
C THR A 114 -13.05 8.16 -4.76
N LYS A 115 -14.05 7.28 -4.66
CA LYS A 115 -15.48 7.65 -4.71
C LYS A 115 -15.81 8.78 -3.71
N GLU A 116 -15.30 8.69 -2.49
CA GLU A 116 -15.50 9.69 -1.43
C GLU A 116 -14.88 11.05 -1.75
N GLN A 117 -13.72 11.06 -2.41
CA GLN A 117 -13.07 12.31 -2.84
C GLN A 117 -13.89 13.01 -3.94
N LEU A 118 -14.45 12.25 -4.88
CA LEU A 118 -15.34 12.78 -5.92
C LEU A 118 -16.64 13.34 -5.30
N ILE A 119 -17.24 12.60 -4.36
CA ILE A 119 -18.43 13.04 -3.61
C ILE A 119 -18.12 14.33 -2.83
N SER A 120 -17.00 14.39 -2.13
CA SER A 120 -16.60 15.57 -1.34
C SER A 120 -16.45 16.80 -2.22
N ARG A 121 -15.82 16.68 -3.40
CA ARG A 121 -15.70 17.80 -4.36
C ARG A 121 -17.05 18.27 -4.87
N LEU A 122 -17.94 17.33 -5.23
CA LEU A 122 -19.29 17.66 -5.69
C LEU A 122 -20.14 18.30 -4.58
N GLN A 123 -19.98 17.88 -3.32
CA GLN A 123 -20.63 18.52 -2.17
C GLN A 123 -20.12 19.94 -1.92
N VAL A 124 -18.80 20.17 -1.97
CA VAL A 124 -18.20 21.51 -1.82
C VAL A 124 -18.66 22.44 -2.94
N TRP A 125 -18.65 21.95 -4.18
CA TRP A 125 -19.14 22.70 -5.35
C TRP A 125 -20.64 23.03 -5.20
N SER A 126 -21.46 22.06 -4.83
CA SER A 126 -22.91 22.24 -4.64
C SER A 126 -23.25 23.17 -3.48
N SER A 127 -22.36 23.33 -2.50
CA SER A 127 -22.55 24.24 -1.36
C SER A 127 -22.22 25.69 -1.70
N GLY A 128 -21.90 26.01 -2.96
CA GLY A 128 -21.59 27.38 -3.39
C GLY A 128 -20.29 27.95 -2.81
N LYS A 129 -19.45 27.10 -2.19
CA LYS A 129 -18.10 27.48 -1.76
C LYS A 129 -17.17 27.40 -2.96
N SER A 130 -17.41 28.25 -3.96
CA SER A 130 -16.51 28.43 -5.09
C SER A 130 -15.20 29.00 -4.55
N ASN A 131 -14.13 28.20 -4.58
CA ASN A 131 -12.76 28.69 -4.41
C ASN A 131 -12.24 29.42 -5.68
N ASP A 132 -13.10 29.63 -6.68
CA ASP A 132 -12.77 30.28 -7.94
C ASP A 132 -13.10 31.77 -7.90
N ALA A 133 -12.14 32.54 -7.37
CA ALA A 133 -11.89 33.92 -7.78
C ALA A 133 -10.41 34.28 -7.55
N ARG A 134 -9.48 33.39 -7.93
CA ARG A 134 -8.07 33.77 -8.07
C ARG A 134 -7.63 33.47 -9.49
N GLU A 135 -7.82 34.48 -10.34
CA GLU A 135 -7.27 34.52 -11.69
C GLU A 135 -5.75 34.24 -11.65
N PRO A 136 -5.19 33.55 -12.66
CA PRO A 136 -3.74 33.43 -12.85
C PRO A 136 -3.18 34.76 -13.40
N GLY A 137 -3.24 35.81 -12.59
CA GLY A 137 -2.57 37.09 -12.85
C GLY A 137 -1.19 37.12 -12.18
N THR A 138 -0.16 37.37 -12.99
CA THR A 138 1.14 37.98 -12.65
C THR A 138 1.55 37.95 -11.18
N ILE A 139 2.47 37.04 -10.85
CA ILE A 139 3.17 37.02 -9.56
C ILE A 139 4.14 38.22 -9.55
N ASP A 140 3.72 39.32 -8.95
CA ASP A 140 4.62 40.38 -8.51
C ASP A 140 5.48 39.85 -7.34
N TYR A 141 6.80 39.90 -7.54
CA TYR A 141 7.82 39.27 -6.70
C TYR A 141 8.28 40.12 -5.50
N GLU A 142 7.49 41.09 -5.01
CA GLU A 142 8.05 42.15 -4.14
C GLU A 142 7.53 42.25 -2.70
N THR A 143 6.70 41.33 -2.20
CA THR A 143 6.31 41.39 -0.78
C THR A 143 6.02 40.02 -0.16
N PHE A 144 7.06 39.24 0.13
CA PHE A 144 6.96 38.17 1.13
C PHE A 144 7.90 38.48 2.28
N GLN A 145 7.34 39.06 3.35
CA GLN A 145 7.99 39.00 4.66
C GLN A 145 7.91 37.54 5.16
N PRO A 146 9.03 36.95 5.62
CA PRO A 146 9.02 35.59 6.15
C PRO A 146 8.24 35.58 7.47
N VAL A 147 7.04 34.99 7.44
CA VAL A 147 6.33 34.60 8.67
C VAL A 147 7.13 33.45 9.28
N GLN A 148 7.84 33.71 10.37
CA GLN A 148 8.45 32.67 11.19
C GLN A 148 7.35 31.81 11.82
N ILE A 149 6.97 30.73 11.14
CA ILE A 149 6.15 29.68 11.73
C ILE A 149 7.07 28.91 12.70
N GLN A 150 6.94 29.20 13.98
CA GLN A 150 7.59 28.42 15.04
C GLN A 150 6.96 27.02 15.08
N LEU A 151 7.55 26.07 14.36
CA LEU A 151 7.23 24.65 14.43
C LEU A 151 7.88 24.05 15.69
N SER A 152 7.42 24.44 16.88
CA SER A 152 7.88 23.91 18.17
C SER A 152 7.00 22.76 18.68
N GLY A 153 6.70 21.80 17.81
CA GLY A 153 5.99 20.56 18.17
C GLY A 153 6.91 19.36 18.06
N PRO A 154 6.86 18.38 18.99
CA PRO A 154 7.62 17.15 18.86
C PRO A 154 7.25 16.46 17.55
N SER A 155 8.26 16.06 16.77
CA SER A 155 8.06 15.40 15.50
C SER A 155 7.24 14.13 15.71
N LYS A 156 6.27 13.84 14.82
CA LYS A 156 5.52 12.57 14.83
C LYS A 156 6.46 11.34 14.85
N LYS A 157 7.70 11.51 14.39
CA LYS A 157 8.76 10.49 14.45
C LYS A 157 9.22 10.20 15.89
N ASP A 158 9.29 11.22 16.74
CA ASP A 158 9.69 11.08 18.15
C ASP A 158 8.57 10.45 18.97
N GLU A 159 7.31 10.84 18.72
CA GLU A 159 6.15 10.20 19.34
C GLU A 159 6.07 8.70 19.03
N TYR A 160 6.42 8.30 17.79
CA TYR A 160 6.46 6.89 17.40
C TYR A 160 7.61 6.13 18.07
N ARG A 161 8.79 6.76 18.18
CA ARG A 161 9.97 6.18 18.85
C ARG A 161 9.68 5.94 20.34
N GLU A 162 8.97 6.86 20.98
CA GLU A 162 8.59 6.78 22.39
C GLU A 162 7.49 5.73 22.64
N LYS A 163 6.47 5.66 21.78
CA LYS A 163 5.46 4.59 21.82
C LYS A 163 6.08 3.20 21.70
N ARG A 164 7.07 3.03 20.82
CA ARG A 164 7.77 1.75 20.62
C ARG A 164 8.62 1.37 21.85
N LYS A 165 9.31 2.33 22.47
CA LYS A 165 10.03 2.11 23.74
C LYS A 165 9.09 1.68 24.87
N LYS A 166 7.92 2.32 25.00
CA LYS A 166 6.89 1.93 25.98
C LYS A 166 6.37 0.51 25.76
N LEU A 167 6.15 0.11 24.51
CA LEU A 167 5.64 -1.22 24.19
C LEU A 167 6.65 -2.33 24.53
N TRP A 168 7.94 -2.07 24.31
CA TRP A 168 9.00 -3.01 24.62
C TRP A 168 9.19 -3.17 26.14
N LYS A 169 9.19 -2.05 26.88
CA LYS A 169 9.27 -2.06 28.35
C LYS A 169 8.07 -2.77 29.01
N ARG A 170 6.88 -2.67 28.42
CA ARG A 170 5.69 -3.40 28.88
C ARG A 170 5.77 -4.90 28.62
N ARG A 171 6.53 -5.34 27.60
CA ARG A 171 6.77 -6.76 27.31
C ARG A 171 7.79 -7.37 28.26
N GLU A 172 8.81 -6.62 28.66
CA GLU A 172 9.78 -7.06 29.68
C GLU A 172 9.17 -7.12 31.09
N GLN A 173 8.31 -6.17 31.43
CA GLN A 173 7.63 -6.14 32.74
C GLN A 173 6.36 -6.99 32.78
N ALA A 174 5.97 -7.63 31.69
CA ALA A 174 4.85 -8.56 31.71
C ALA A 174 5.32 -9.80 32.49
N PRO A 175 4.75 -10.11 33.67
CA PRO A 175 5.11 -11.32 34.39
C PRO A 175 4.88 -12.49 33.46
N LEU A 176 5.89 -13.37 33.36
CA LEU A 176 5.80 -14.64 32.65
C LEU A 176 4.65 -15.41 33.30
N ARG A 177 3.47 -15.27 32.70
CA ARG A 177 2.30 -16.04 33.09
C ARG A 177 2.64 -17.45 32.66
N GLU A 178 3.05 -18.26 33.63
CA GLU A 178 3.29 -19.68 33.45
C GLU A 178 2.01 -20.27 32.84
N GLY A 179 2.05 -20.46 31.52
CA GLY A 179 1.02 -21.20 30.83
C GLY A 179 1.07 -22.63 31.37
N PRO A 180 -0.09 -23.28 31.57
CA PRO A 180 -0.12 -24.66 32.01
C PRO A 180 0.74 -25.49 31.05
N ARG A 181 1.75 -26.15 31.61
CA ARG A 181 2.64 -27.06 30.87
C ARG A 181 1.76 -28.15 30.23
N PRO A 182 1.82 -28.35 28.91
CA PRO A 182 1.12 -29.44 28.27
C PRO A 182 1.95 -30.70 28.51
N GLY A 183 1.50 -31.54 29.43
CA GLY A 183 2.10 -32.85 29.67
C GLY A 183 1.90 -33.36 31.09
N ASP A 184 0.70 -33.87 31.37
CA ASP A 184 0.56 -34.99 32.29
C ASP A 184 -0.63 -35.84 31.80
N GLU A 185 -0.30 -36.99 31.23
CA GLU A 185 -1.25 -37.99 30.76
C GLU A 185 -1.65 -38.84 31.97
N GLY A 186 -2.73 -38.43 32.65
CA GLY A 186 -3.39 -39.21 33.69
C GLY A 186 -4.69 -39.80 33.16
N GLU A 187 -4.67 -41.09 32.84
CA GLU A 187 -5.87 -41.93 32.78
C GLU A 187 -6.49 -42.00 34.19
N GLU A 188 -7.77 -41.64 34.32
CA GLU A 188 -8.80 -42.26 35.18
C GLU A 188 -10.06 -41.37 35.14
N SER A 189 -11.13 -41.85 34.52
CA SER A 189 -12.26 -42.51 35.19
C SER A 189 -13.19 -41.54 35.95
N GLY A 190 -14.32 -41.23 35.30
CA GLY A 190 -15.65 -41.22 35.92
C GLY A 190 -16.02 -40.00 36.77
N SER A 191 -17.08 -39.30 36.35
CA SER A 191 -18.29 -39.07 37.16
C SER A 191 -19.12 -37.96 36.52
N ASP A 192 -20.40 -38.24 36.36
CA ASP A 192 -21.49 -37.32 36.05
C ASP A 192 -21.40 -35.99 36.80
N GLU A 193 -21.70 -34.89 36.11
CA GLU A 193 -22.57 -33.87 36.67
C GLU A 193 -23.27 -33.07 35.57
N GLU A 194 -24.59 -33.19 35.57
CA GLU A 194 -25.53 -32.37 34.81
C GLU A 194 -25.41 -30.91 35.26
N GLY A 195 -25.00 -30.04 34.32
CA GLY A 195 -24.97 -28.59 34.50
C GLY A 195 -25.79 -27.91 33.41
N SER A 196 -27.10 -27.84 33.60
CA SER A 196 -27.99 -26.97 32.85
C SER A 196 -27.61 -25.50 33.08
N ASP A 197 -27.03 -24.83 32.08
CA ASP A 197 -26.94 -23.37 32.09
C ASP A 197 -27.53 -22.75 30.82
N ALA A 198 -28.33 -21.72 31.08
CA ALA A 198 -29.36 -21.20 30.22
C ALA A 198 -28.78 -20.37 29.07
N GLY A 199 -29.08 -20.80 27.84
CA GLY A 199 -29.91 -19.98 26.96
C GLY A 199 -29.49 -18.52 26.69
N ALA A 200 -28.21 -18.18 26.59
CA ALA A 200 -27.80 -16.92 25.98
C ALA A 200 -27.78 -17.06 24.45
N LYS A 201 -28.96 -17.02 23.84
CA LYS A 201 -29.18 -16.95 22.39
C LYS A 201 -28.66 -15.61 21.86
N LEU A 202 -27.33 -15.50 21.73
CA LEU A 202 -26.66 -14.37 21.13
C LEU A 202 -27.00 -14.39 19.64
N VAL A 203 -28.01 -13.60 19.26
CA VAL A 203 -28.35 -13.28 17.88
C VAL A 203 -27.09 -12.72 17.23
N ARG A 204 -26.36 -13.59 16.53
CA ARG A 204 -25.27 -13.22 15.63
C ARG A 204 -25.91 -12.46 14.48
N LYS A 205 -26.06 -11.15 14.68
CA LYS A 205 -26.49 -10.19 13.68
C LYS A 205 -25.53 -10.34 12.51
N ASP A 206 -26.03 -10.93 11.43
CA ASP A 206 -25.33 -11.16 10.17
C ASP A 206 -24.53 -9.93 9.79
N ARG A 207 -23.22 -10.01 10.06
CA ARG A 207 -22.27 -8.99 9.67
C ARG A 207 -21.99 -9.27 8.20
N PRO A 208 -22.44 -8.40 7.27
CA PRO A 208 -22.34 -8.68 5.85
C PRO A 208 -20.88 -8.91 5.49
N ALA A 209 -20.61 -10.05 4.84
CA ALA A 209 -19.30 -10.48 4.35
C ALA A 209 -18.85 -9.68 3.11
N SER A 210 -19.08 -8.36 3.10
CA SER A 210 -18.74 -7.48 2.00
C SER A 210 -17.63 -6.52 2.42
N SER A 211 -16.41 -6.71 1.91
CA SER A 211 -15.32 -5.69 1.81
C SER A 211 -13.92 -6.31 1.61
N ALA A 212 -13.75 -7.63 1.42
CA ALA A 212 -12.41 -8.22 1.36
C ALA A 212 -11.65 -8.01 0.03
N SER A 213 -12.31 -7.51 -1.04
CA SER A 213 -11.69 -7.35 -2.36
C SER A 213 -11.12 -5.96 -2.63
N GLU A 214 -11.65 -4.91 -2.01
CA GLU A 214 -11.16 -3.52 -2.21
C GLU A 214 -9.82 -3.28 -1.49
N ASP A 215 -9.58 -3.99 -0.39
CA ASP A 215 -8.36 -3.87 0.41
C ASP A 215 -7.08 -4.32 -0.32
N GLU A 216 -7.18 -5.21 -1.32
CA GLU A 216 -6.00 -5.76 -1.97
C GLU A 216 -5.40 -4.79 -3.01
N GLU A 217 -6.24 -4.11 -3.77
CA GLU A 217 -5.78 -3.09 -4.73
C GLU A 217 -5.17 -1.89 -4.02
N GLU A 218 -5.80 -1.42 -2.94
CA GLU A 218 -5.27 -0.28 -2.18
C GLU A 218 -3.91 -0.61 -1.55
N ARG A 219 -3.71 -1.84 -1.07
CA ARG A 219 -2.40 -2.33 -0.61
C ARG A 219 -1.37 -2.32 -1.73
N LYS A 220 -1.71 -2.83 -2.92
CA LYS A 220 -0.81 -2.81 -4.08
C LYS A 220 -0.40 -1.38 -4.47
N VAL A 221 -1.34 -0.43 -4.46
CA VAL A 221 -1.05 0.99 -4.75
C VAL A 221 -0.14 1.61 -3.69
N ARG A 222 -0.40 1.34 -2.40
CA ARG A 222 0.45 1.83 -1.30
C ARG A 222 1.88 1.27 -1.40
N ASP A 223 2.02 -0.02 -1.68
CA ASP A 223 3.32 -0.68 -1.81
C ASP A 223 4.13 -0.12 -3.00
N LEU A 224 3.47 0.17 -4.12
CA LEU A 224 4.10 0.81 -5.27
C LEU A 224 4.57 2.24 -4.94
N ALA A 225 3.73 3.02 -4.26
CA ALA A 225 4.08 4.38 -3.84
C ALA A 225 5.27 4.39 -2.87
N GLU A 226 5.31 3.45 -1.92
CA GLU A 226 6.43 3.32 -0.98
C GLU A 226 7.73 2.94 -1.69
N ARG A 227 7.69 1.99 -2.63
CA ARG A 227 8.85 1.62 -3.46
C ARG A 227 9.35 2.81 -4.28
N GLN A 228 8.45 3.59 -4.87
CA GLN A 228 8.81 4.82 -5.59
C GLN A 228 9.47 5.85 -4.67
N ALA A 229 8.93 6.08 -3.47
CA ALA A 229 9.50 6.99 -2.50
C ALA A 229 10.93 6.58 -2.08
N LYS A 230 11.15 5.29 -1.84
CA LYS A 230 12.50 4.75 -1.54
C LYS A 230 13.46 4.96 -2.71
N ARG A 231 13.04 4.67 -3.94
CA ARG A 231 13.87 4.91 -5.14
C ARG A 231 14.22 6.39 -5.30
N ARG A 232 13.24 7.30 -5.15
CA ARG A 232 13.46 8.75 -5.20
C ARG A 232 14.49 9.20 -4.16
N ALA A 233 14.37 8.72 -2.92
CA ALA A 233 15.30 9.07 -1.85
C ALA A 233 16.74 8.65 -2.19
N VAL A 234 16.94 7.41 -2.66
CA VAL A 234 18.26 6.91 -3.06
C VAL A 234 18.83 7.73 -4.21
N VAL A 235 18.05 7.95 -5.27
CA VAL A 235 18.51 8.71 -6.44
C VAL A 235 18.85 10.15 -6.04
N ASN A 236 18.06 10.79 -5.18
CA ASN A 236 18.33 12.16 -4.72
C ASN A 236 19.61 12.26 -3.91
N THR A 237 19.87 11.30 -3.03
CA THR A 237 21.13 11.21 -2.29
C THR A 237 22.33 11.08 -3.23
N VAL A 238 22.23 10.21 -4.24
CA VAL A 238 23.31 10.03 -5.22
C VAL A 238 23.46 11.26 -6.11
N LEU A 239 22.36 11.86 -6.56
CA LEU A 239 22.36 13.09 -7.36
C LEU A 239 23.05 14.23 -6.62
N GLY A 240 22.81 14.37 -5.30
CA GLY A 240 23.53 15.34 -4.47
C GLY A 240 25.05 15.09 -4.48
N ARG A 241 25.51 13.84 -4.39
CA ARG A 241 26.93 13.48 -4.49
C ARG A 241 27.52 13.76 -5.86
N ILE A 242 26.77 13.49 -6.93
CA ILE A 242 27.16 13.82 -8.30
C ILE A 242 27.34 15.34 -8.43
N LEU A 243 26.34 16.13 -8.03
CA LEU A 243 26.42 17.59 -8.14
C LEU A 243 27.49 18.21 -7.25
N ALA A 244 27.82 17.60 -6.11
CA ALA A 244 28.96 17.99 -5.28
C ALA A 244 30.31 17.72 -5.99
N LYS A 245 30.42 16.59 -6.71
CA LYS A 245 31.62 16.24 -7.50
C LYS A 245 31.78 17.11 -8.75
N TYR A 246 30.67 17.51 -9.38
CA TYR A 246 30.64 18.29 -10.62
C TYR A 246 30.07 19.70 -10.37
N SER A 247 30.86 20.56 -9.71
CA SER A 247 30.43 21.91 -9.29
C SER A 247 30.05 22.85 -10.44
N GLU A 248 30.63 22.65 -11.62
CA GLU A 248 30.30 23.41 -12.84
C GLU A 248 28.88 23.10 -13.36
N GLY A 249 28.35 21.95 -12.96
CA GLY A 249 27.06 21.39 -13.36
C GLY A 249 27.20 20.20 -14.30
N VAL A 250 26.07 19.54 -14.57
CA VAL A 250 25.97 18.34 -15.42
C VAL A 250 24.88 18.58 -16.47
N VAL A 251 25.15 18.20 -17.73
CA VAL A 251 24.13 18.23 -18.78
C VAL A 251 23.08 17.18 -18.47
N ILE A 252 21.80 17.51 -18.67
CA ILE A 252 20.71 16.63 -18.25
C ILE A 252 20.80 15.23 -18.85
N ASP A 253 21.23 15.12 -20.11
CA ASP A 253 21.32 13.84 -20.83
C ASP A 253 22.44 12.94 -20.29
N ASP A 254 23.45 13.49 -19.62
CA ASP A 254 24.58 12.74 -19.04
C ASP A 254 24.26 12.19 -17.63
N ILE A 255 23.18 12.66 -17.00
CA ILE A 255 22.81 12.26 -15.64
C ILE A 255 22.64 10.73 -15.50
N PRO A 256 21.99 10.01 -16.41
CA PRO A 256 21.88 8.54 -16.33
C PRO A 256 23.24 7.83 -16.34
N GLU A 257 24.21 8.32 -17.11
CA GLU A 257 25.56 7.77 -17.15
C GLU A 257 26.31 8.04 -15.85
N LYS A 258 26.19 9.26 -15.31
CA LYS A 258 26.76 9.61 -14.00
C LYS A 258 26.10 8.81 -12.87
N LEU A 259 24.79 8.56 -12.91
CA LEU A 259 24.12 7.70 -11.94
C LEU A 259 24.67 6.26 -11.99
N LYS A 260 24.97 5.75 -13.19
CA LYS A 260 25.59 4.43 -13.37
C LYS A 260 27.00 4.36 -12.77
N GLU A 261 27.80 5.44 -12.88
CA GLU A 261 29.13 5.57 -12.22
C GLU A 261 29.02 5.39 -10.70
N PHE A 262 27.91 5.83 -10.10
CA PHE A 262 27.62 5.71 -8.66
C PHE A 262 26.80 4.46 -8.28
N LYS A 263 26.83 3.41 -9.12
CA LYS A 263 26.14 2.12 -8.90
C LYS A 263 24.61 2.19 -8.90
N VAL A 264 24.01 3.27 -9.40
CA VAL A 264 22.56 3.36 -9.64
C VAL A 264 22.28 2.87 -11.06
N ILE A 265 22.11 1.55 -11.19
CA ILE A 265 21.88 0.88 -12.48
C ILE A 265 20.36 0.92 -12.81
N ASN A 266 20.01 0.91 -14.10
CA ASN A 266 18.63 0.90 -14.61
C ASN A 266 17.78 2.08 -14.11
N PHE A 267 18.40 3.25 -13.97
CA PHE A 267 17.67 4.48 -13.73
C PHE A 267 16.80 4.81 -14.94
N SER A 268 15.50 4.98 -14.71
CA SER A 268 14.55 5.52 -15.68
C SER A 268 13.58 6.45 -14.95
N PRO A 269 13.28 7.66 -15.50
CA PRO A 269 12.33 8.59 -14.91
C PRO A 269 10.91 7.97 -14.78
N GLU A 270 10.56 7.04 -15.68
CA GLU A 270 9.26 6.35 -15.67
C GLU A 270 9.09 5.46 -14.43
N LEU A 271 10.17 4.81 -13.98
CA LEU A 271 10.18 4.02 -12.76
C LEU A 271 9.95 4.84 -11.49
N LEU A 272 10.13 6.17 -11.59
CA LEU A 272 9.85 7.14 -10.53
C LEU A 272 8.51 7.85 -10.74
N GLY A 273 7.76 7.53 -11.80
CA GLY A 273 6.46 8.10 -12.13
C GLY A 273 6.49 9.42 -12.91
N TYR A 274 7.61 9.75 -13.57
CA TYR A 274 7.74 10.94 -14.42
C TYR A 274 7.77 10.54 -15.89
N LYS A 275 7.23 11.39 -16.78
CA LYS A 275 7.16 11.10 -18.23
C LYS A 275 8.49 11.35 -18.93
N SER A 276 9.32 12.23 -18.39
CA SER A 276 10.60 12.59 -18.98
C SER A 276 11.64 12.92 -17.92
N LEU A 277 12.91 12.92 -18.34
CA LEU A 277 14.03 13.30 -17.48
C LEU A 277 13.95 14.77 -17.06
N GLU A 278 13.47 15.64 -17.95
CA GLU A 278 13.24 17.06 -17.68
C GLU A 278 12.15 17.27 -16.64
N GLU A 279 11.04 16.53 -16.71
CA GLU A 279 9.98 16.60 -15.71
C GLU A 279 10.49 16.16 -14.33
N TRP A 280 11.28 15.08 -14.28
CA TRP A 280 11.89 14.61 -13.04
C TRP A 280 12.84 15.66 -12.44
N ILE A 281 13.72 16.27 -13.24
CA ILE A 281 14.64 17.31 -12.77
C ILE A 281 13.89 18.55 -12.27
N ASN A 282 12.86 19.00 -12.98
CA ASN A 282 12.03 20.13 -12.56
C ASN A 282 11.22 19.84 -11.27
N SER A 283 10.91 18.58 -11.00
CA SER A 283 10.22 18.16 -9.77
C SER A 283 11.13 18.08 -8.53
N GLN A 284 12.46 18.18 -8.71
CA GLN A 284 13.38 18.14 -7.58
C GLN A 284 13.28 19.43 -6.76
N PRO A 285 13.43 19.35 -5.43
CA PRO A 285 13.37 20.53 -4.59
C PRO A 285 14.48 21.52 -4.99
N ALA A 286 14.12 22.80 -5.05
CA ALA A 286 15.03 23.88 -5.39
C ALA A 286 16.20 24.05 -4.40
N THR A 287 16.17 23.34 -3.27
CA THR A 287 17.25 23.24 -2.29
C THR A 287 18.34 22.25 -2.71
N LEU A 288 18.03 21.29 -3.59
CA LEU A 288 18.95 20.24 -4.03
C LEU A 288 19.67 20.63 -5.32
N LEU A 289 18.95 21.19 -6.30
CA LEU A 289 19.51 21.57 -7.59
C LEU A 289 18.90 22.84 -8.17
N ARG A 290 19.63 23.46 -9.10
CA ARG A 290 19.14 24.53 -9.97
C ARG A 290 19.25 24.08 -11.42
N TYR A 291 18.12 23.98 -12.11
CA TYR A 291 18.07 23.61 -13.52
C TYR A 291 17.92 24.84 -14.41
N LYS A 292 18.84 25.01 -15.36
CA LYS A 292 18.77 26.06 -16.38
C LYS A 292 18.30 25.47 -17.70
N ARG A 293 17.01 25.65 -18.01
CA ARG A 293 16.36 25.08 -19.21
C ARG A 293 17.05 25.45 -20.52
N SER A 294 17.53 26.69 -20.64
CA SER A 294 18.17 27.18 -21.88
C SER A 294 19.47 26.45 -22.24
N THR A 295 20.21 25.97 -21.24
CA THR A 295 21.48 25.25 -21.43
C THR A 295 21.35 23.78 -21.09
N ARG A 296 20.15 23.32 -20.72
CA ARG A 296 19.85 21.96 -20.19
C ARG A 296 20.85 21.50 -19.13
N LEU A 297 21.30 22.43 -18.29
CA LEU A 297 22.40 22.21 -17.35
C LEU A 297 21.87 22.25 -15.91
N VAL A 298 22.22 21.25 -15.12
CA VAL A 298 21.84 21.08 -13.72
C VAL A 298 23.03 21.47 -12.85
N LYS A 299 22.87 22.49 -12.01
CA LYS A 299 23.90 22.97 -11.08
C LYS A 299 23.55 22.64 -9.64
N PRO A 300 24.55 22.42 -8.76
CA PRO A 300 24.31 22.43 -7.32
C PRO A 300 23.79 23.81 -6.87
N VAL A 301 23.01 23.83 -5.80
CA VAL A 301 22.60 25.08 -5.15
C VAL A 301 23.80 25.65 -4.40
N ALA A 302 24.23 26.87 -4.77
CA ALA A 302 25.34 27.54 -4.11
C ALA A 302 25.06 27.66 -2.60
N GLY A 303 25.96 27.13 -1.77
CA GLY A 303 25.89 27.21 -0.30
C GLY A 303 25.24 26.01 0.41
N VAL A 304 24.66 25.06 -0.31
CA VAL A 304 24.17 23.79 0.28
C VAL A 304 25.16 22.69 -0.09
N MET A 305 26.37 22.75 0.49
CA MET A 305 27.25 21.59 0.47
C MET A 305 26.69 20.59 1.47
N PRO A 306 26.31 19.36 1.07
CA PRO A 306 26.01 18.32 2.04
C PRO A 306 27.28 18.11 2.84
N SER A 307 27.26 18.51 4.12
CA SER A 307 28.37 18.27 5.04
C SER A 307 28.70 16.79 4.97
N SER A 308 29.87 16.46 4.45
CA SER A 308 30.37 15.09 4.28
C SER A 308 30.50 14.34 5.60
N ASP A 309 30.33 15.03 6.73
CA ASP A 309 30.81 14.60 8.03
C ASP A 309 29.71 13.99 8.91
N SER A 310 28.63 13.47 8.30
CA SER A 310 27.70 12.59 9.00
C SER A 310 28.00 11.12 8.69
N ASP A 311 29.27 10.74 8.84
CA ASP A 311 29.60 9.40 9.32
C ASP A 311 29.11 9.34 10.78
N SER A 312 27.80 9.20 10.92
CA SER A 312 27.17 8.80 12.17
C SER A 312 27.62 7.37 12.41
N ASP A 313 28.79 7.28 13.03
CA ASP A 313 29.37 6.14 13.71
C ASP A 313 28.23 5.41 14.43
N HIS A 314 27.63 4.44 13.74
CA HIS A 314 26.82 3.44 14.37
C HIS A 314 27.84 2.54 15.04
N SER A 315 28.30 2.97 16.21
CA SER A 315 28.82 2.07 17.21
C SER A 315 27.72 1.04 17.43
N ASN A 316 27.85 -0.09 16.73
CA ASN A 316 27.29 -1.34 17.18
C ASN A 316 28.00 -1.63 18.50
N ASP A 317 27.47 -1.06 19.58
CA ASP A 317 27.57 -1.65 20.90
C ASP A 317 26.76 -2.96 20.85
N ASP A 318 27.29 -3.94 20.12
CA ASP A 318 27.00 -5.36 20.31
C ASP A 318 27.66 -5.73 21.64
N ASP A 319 26.95 -5.39 22.71
CA ASP A 319 27.18 -5.87 24.06
C ASP A 319 26.84 -7.37 24.09
N HIS A 320 27.78 -8.16 23.59
CA HIS A 320 27.83 -9.60 23.82
C HIS A 320 28.34 -9.84 25.25
N SER A 321 27.46 -9.61 26.23
CA SER A 321 27.58 -10.24 27.54
C SER A 321 27.36 -11.74 27.36
N ASN A 322 28.44 -12.45 27.05
CA ASN A 322 28.55 -13.88 27.31
C ASN A 322 28.55 -14.03 28.85
N ASP A 323 27.36 -14.25 29.42
CA ASP A 323 27.23 -14.84 30.74
C ASP A 323 27.75 -16.28 30.65
N ASP A 324 29.04 -16.39 30.96
CA ASP A 324 29.74 -17.60 31.36
C ASP A 324 29.21 -18.00 32.75
N GLU A 325 28.05 -18.64 32.79
CA GLU A 325 27.66 -19.43 33.97
C GLU A 325 28.37 -20.77 33.91
N SER A 326 29.59 -20.71 34.46
CA SER A 326 30.21 -21.82 35.17
C SER A 326 29.25 -22.30 36.26
N ASP A 327 28.62 -23.46 36.08
CA ASP A 327 28.06 -24.20 37.22
C ASP A 327 28.86 -25.47 37.44
N SER A 328 29.37 -25.53 38.66
CA SER A 328 30.38 -26.44 39.15
C SER A 328 29.76 -27.74 39.65
N ASP A 329 30.62 -28.76 39.69
CA ASP A 329 30.65 -29.85 40.66
C ASP A 329 29.51 -29.94 41.68
N SER A 330 28.84 -31.10 41.70
CA SER A 330 28.50 -31.81 42.94
C SER A 330 28.24 -33.30 42.64
N GLU A 331 29.22 -34.11 43.07
CA GLU A 331 29.23 -35.51 43.53
C GLU A 331 28.12 -36.50 43.14
#